data_AF-A0A1F5HLN3-F1
#
_entry.id   AF-A0A1F5HLN3-F1
#
_cell.length_a   1.000
_cell.length_b   1.000
_cell.length_c   1.000
_cell.angle_alpha   90.00
_cell.angle_beta   90.00
_cell.angle_gamma   90.00
#
_symmetry.space_group_name_H-M   'P 1'
#
loop_
_entity.id
_entity.type
_entity.pdbx_description
1 polymer ?
#
loop_
_entity_poly.entity_id
_entity_poly.type
_entity_poly.pdbx_seq_one_letter_code
_entity_poly.pdbx_strand_id
1 'polypeptide(L)'
;MDWTTILKISHLIGTVLGVGAVSFIDFFYLRAARDGKIEPSEVEPIRLLTPFLRLGLIILILSGFGYFLFYRLTGHEERLLNPRFLAKITVVGVILINGLLLQTKKIPVNIGGPISSASWYTAFILGAWRALNLSYFAIIAAYVFVVLMAIFTLGVIKKLLKIPI
;
A
#
# COMPACT_ATOMS: atom_id res chain seq x y z
N MET A 1 -7.19 -20.65 19.90
CA MET A 1 -7.34 -19.76 18.72
C MET A 1 -6.94 -20.56 17.50
N ASP A 2 -7.75 -20.61 16.45
CA ASP A 2 -7.39 -21.35 15.23
C ASP A 2 -6.32 -20.62 14.40
N TRP A 3 -5.57 -21.36 13.59
CA TRP A 3 -4.50 -20.81 12.74
C TRP A 3 -5.00 -19.73 11.78
N THR A 4 -6.23 -19.86 11.29
CA THR A 4 -6.82 -18.88 10.36
C THR A 4 -7.05 -17.54 11.05
N THR A 5 -7.41 -17.54 12.32
CA THR A 5 -7.68 -16.34 13.13
C THR A 5 -6.38 -15.58 13.37
N ILE A 6 -5.30 -16.29 13.69
CA ILE A 6 -3.96 -15.69 13.80
C ILE A 6 -3.59 -15.01 12.48
N LEU A 7 -3.70 -15.71 11.35
CA LEU A 7 -3.39 -15.14 10.04
C LEU A 7 -4.28 -13.94 9.68
N LYS A 8 -5.58 -13.98 10.00
CA LYS A 8 -6.53 -12.86 9.79
C LYS A 8 -6.11 -11.63 10.58
N ILE A 9 -5.83 -11.80 11.87
CA ILE A 9 -5.47 -10.70 12.77
C ILE A 9 -4.11 -10.11 12.35
N SER A 10 -3.08 -10.94 12.15
CA SER A 10 -1.77 -10.47 11.71
C SER A 10 -1.86 -9.74 10.38
N HIS A 11 -2.58 -10.28 9.39
CA HIS A 11 -2.72 -9.63 8.09
C HIS A 11 -3.45 -8.29 8.19
N LEU A 12 -4.49 -8.20 9.02
CA LEU A 12 -5.21 -6.94 9.27
C LEU A 12 -4.28 -5.90 9.94
N ILE A 13 -3.53 -6.30 10.96
CA ILE A 13 -2.55 -5.44 11.63
C ILE A 13 -1.53 -4.90 10.64
N GLY A 14 -0.94 -5.78 9.82
CA GLY A 14 0.04 -5.37 8.79
C GLY A 14 -0.55 -4.36 7.80
N THR A 15 -1.79 -4.58 7.39
CA THR A 15 -2.50 -3.69 6.46
C THR A 15 -2.81 -2.32 7.08
N VAL A 16 -3.34 -2.30 8.31
CA VAL A 16 -3.71 -1.06 9.01
C VAL A 16 -2.46 -0.23 9.38
N LEU A 17 -1.37 -0.89 9.82
CA LEU A 17 -0.10 -0.21 10.06
C LEU A 17 0.44 0.46 8.78
N GLY A 18 0.38 -0.24 7.65
CA GLY A 18 0.81 0.31 6.37
C GLY A 18 -0.04 1.49 5.90
N VAL A 19 -1.38 1.37 5.95
CA VAL A 19 -2.30 2.47 5.62
C VAL A 19 -2.09 3.67 6.52
N GLY A 20 -1.99 3.46 7.84
CA GLY A 20 -1.74 4.54 8.79
C GLY A 20 -0.41 5.26 8.51
N ALA A 21 0.68 4.49 8.39
CA ALA A 21 2.00 5.06 8.16
C ALA A 21 2.08 5.82 6.83
N VAL A 22 1.56 5.26 5.72
CA VAL A 22 1.64 5.93 4.41
C VAL A 22 0.81 7.23 4.39
N SER A 23 -0.34 7.27 5.08
CA SER A 23 -1.18 8.46 5.16
C SER A 23 -0.46 9.62 5.85
N PHE A 24 0.20 9.35 6.98
CA PHE A 24 0.97 10.38 7.68
C PHE A 24 2.24 10.76 6.92
N ILE A 25 2.92 9.80 6.27
CA ILE A 25 4.10 10.08 5.43
C ILE A 25 3.74 11.03 4.29
N ASP A 26 2.62 10.80 3.59
CA ASP A 26 2.17 11.68 2.51
C ASP A 26 1.82 13.08 3.01
N PHE A 27 1.15 13.18 4.17
CA PHE A 27 0.85 14.46 4.80
C PHE A 27 2.12 15.25 5.14
N PHE A 28 3.09 14.61 5.82
CA PHE A 28 4.35 15.25 6.17
C PHE A 28 5.21 15.56 4.94
N TYR A 29 5.15 14.73 3.90
CA TYR A 29 5.82 15.02 2.63
C TYR A 29 5.27 16.28 1.98
N LEU A 30 3.94 16.43 1.91
CA LEU A 30 3.31 17.64 1.38
C LEU A 30 3.66 18.88 2.20
N ARG A 31 3.73 18.74 3.53
CA ARG A 31 4.14 19.83 4.43
C ARG A 31 5.60 20.25 4.17
N ALA A 32 6.51 19.29 4.10
CA ALA A 32 7.94 19.52 3.87
C ALA A 32 8.24 20.04 2.45
N ALA A 33 7.44 19.65 1.46
CA ALA A 33 7.61 20.11 0.09
C ALA A 33 7.09 21.54 -0.12
N ARG A 34 6.41 22.15 0.86
CA ARG A 34 5.56 23.34 0.66
C ARG A 34 6.31 24.54 0.05
N ASP A 35 7.53 24.80 0.50
CA ASP A 35 8.35 25.95 0.10
C ASP A 35 9.42 25.60 -0.95
N GLY A 36 9.46 24.34 -1.40
CA GLY A 36 10.44 23.82 -2.34
C GLY A 36 11.80 23.47 -1.75
N LYS A 37 12.01 23.68 -0.46
CA LYS A 37 13.27 23.40 0.24
C LYS A 37 12.99 22.47 1.40
N ILE A 38 13.18 21.17 1.16
CA ILE A 38 12.98 20.17 2.21
C ILE A 38 14.14 20.25 3.22
N GLU A 39 13.86 20.77 4.42
CA GLU A 39 14.84 20.82 5.50
C GLU A 39 14.99 19.45 6.21
N PRO A 40 16.17 19.14 6.80
CA PRO A 40 16.37 17.88 7.53
C PRO A 40 15.40 17.65 8.70
N SER A 41 14.94 18.72 9.35
CA SER A 41 13.97 18.69 10.44
C SER A 41 12.57 18.30 9.95
N GLU A 42 12.19 18.69 8.73
CA GLU A 42 10.88 18.41 8.15
C GLU A 42 10.73 16.97 7.67
N VAL A 43 11.85 16.28 7.41
CA VAL A 43 11.86 14.85 7.08
C VAL A 43 11.89 13.95 8.31
N GLU A 44 12.14 14.49 9.51
CA GLU A 44 12.22 13.70 10.74
C GLU A 44 10.91 12.91 11.00
N PRO A 45 9.70 13.50 10.91
CA PRO A 45 8.46 12.74 11.05
C PRO A 45 8.33 11.60 10.03
N ILE A 46 8.75 11.83 8.78
CA ILE A 46 8.72 10.80 7.72
C ILE A 46 9.66 9.64 8.08
N ARG A 47 10.85 9.94 8.60
CA ARG A 47 11.83 8.93 9.07
C ARG A 47 11.31 8.14 10.26
N LEU A 48 10.60 8.78 11.18
CA LEU A 48 9.97 8.12 12.33
C LEU A 48 8.83 7.17 11.92
N LEU A 49 8.10 7.49 10.85
CA LEU A 49 6.97 6.68 10.35
C LEU A 49 7.39 5.55 9.42
N THR A 50 8.54 5.68 8.75
CA THR A 50 9.03 4.69 7.77
C THR A 50 9.21 3.27 8.36
N PRO A 51 9.73 3.09 9.59
CA PRO A 51 9.77 1.77 10.23
C PRO A 51 8.40 1.11 10.39
N PHE A 52 7.35 1.86 10.72
CA PHE A 52 5.98 1.34 10.83
C PHE A 52 5.42 0.88 9.49
N LEU A 53 5.69 1.63 8.42
CA LEU A 53 5.36 1.23 7.05
C LEU A 53 6.03 -0.09 6.67
N ARG A 54 7.33 -0.23 6.98
CA ARG A 54 8.12 -1.45 6.69
C ARG A 54 7.66 -2.63 7.53
N LEU A 55 7.40 -2.41 8.83
CA LEU A 55 6.88 -3.45 9.73
C LEU A 55 5.51 -3.94 9.25
N GLY A 56 4.63 -3.01 8.86
CA GLY A 56 3.34 -3.33 8.26
C GLY A 56 3.49 -4.22 7.01
N LEU A 57 4.44 -3.88 6.12
CA LEU A 57 4.73 -4.66 4.92
C LEU A 57 5.26 -6.06 5.24
N ILE A 58 6.19 -6.18 6.19
CA ILE A 58 6.74 -7.47 6.63
C ILE A 58 5.61 -8.36 7.17
N ILE A 59 4.78 -7.84 8.07
CA ILE A 59 3.65 -8.57 8.64
C ILE A 59 2.66 -8.97 7.53
N LEU A 60 2.37 -8.06 6.59
CA LEU A 60 1.47 -8.31 5.47
C LEU A 60 1.96 -9.44 4.57
N ILE A 61 3.26 -9.44 4.22
CA ILE A 61 3.88 -10.45 3.37
C ILE A 61 3.93 -11.80 4.10
N LEU A 62 4.40 -11.84 5.35
CA LEU A 62 4.51 -13.09 6.11
C LEU A 62 3.13 -13.72 6.35
N SER A 63 2.13 -12.93 6.72
CA SER A 63 0.76 -13.43 6.89
C SER A 63 0.11 -13.82 5.56
N GLY A 64 0.36 -13.08 4.48
CA GLY A 64 -0.12 -13.40 3.13
C GLY A 64 0.47 -14.70 2.60
N PHE A 65 1.78 -14.90 2.79
CA PHE A 65 2.44 -16.16 2.49
C PHE A 65 1.95 -17.31 3.38
N GLY A 66 1.65 -17.02 4.65
CA GLY A 66 0.99 -17.96 5.56
C GLY A 66 -0.37 -18.45 5.03
N TYR A 67 -1.19 -17.56 4.47
CA TYR A 67 -2.44 -17.96 3.79
C TYR A 67 -2.19 -18.83 2.57
N PHE A 68 -1.21 -18.47 1.75
CA PHE A 68 -0.84 -19.24 0.56
C PHE A 68 -0.48 -20.68 0.95
N LEU A 69 0.41 -20.84 1.95
CA LEU A 69 0.82 -22.14 2.45
C LEU A 69 -0.34 -22.90 3.09
N PHE A 70 -1.15 -22.23 3.92
CA PHE A 70 -2.31 -22.84 4.56
C PHE A 70 -3.29 -23.42 3.53
N TYR A 71 -3.63 -22.66 2.48
CA TYR A 71 -4.55 -23.15 1.45
C TYR A 71 -3.96 -24.30 0.64
N ARG A 72 -2.67 -24.25 0.31
CA ARG A 72 -1.99 -25.34 -0.39
C ARG A 72 -1.89 -26.64 0.44
N LEU A 73 -1.55 -26.54 1.72
CA LEU A 73 -1.38 -27.72 2.59
C LEU A 73 -2.70 -28.34 3.06
N THR A 74 -3.79 -27.59 3.06
CA THR A 74 -5.11 -28.06 3.51
C THR A 74 -6.06 -28.42 2.36
N GLY A 75 -5.59 -28.38 1.11
CA GLY A 75 -6.38 -28.73 -0.07
C GLY A 75 -7.41 -27.69 -0.50
N HIS A 76 -7.33 -26.44 -0.01
CA HIS A 76 -8.24 -25.33 -0.35
C HIS A 76 -7.68 -24.46 -1.49
N GLU A 77 -7.12 -25.08 -2.52
CA GLU A 77 -6.41 -24.42 -3.60
C GLU A 77 -7.31 -23.52 -4.46
N GLU A 78 -8.62 -23.82 -4.49
CA GLU A 78 -9.62 -23.00 -5.17
C GLU A 78 -9.66 -21.56 -4.64
N ARG A 79 -9.28 -21.35 -3.37
CA ARG A 79 -9.19 -20.01 -2.78
C ARG A 79 -8.03 -19.20 -3.33
N LEU A 80 -6.98 -19.85 -3.83
CA LEU A 80 -5.85 -19.18 -4.49
C LEU A 80 -6.25 -18.60 -5.85
N LEU A 81 -7.26 -19.18 -6.49
CA LEU A 81 -7.81 -18.72 -7.77
C LEU A 81 -8.87 -17.62 -7.60
N ASN A 82 -9.23 -17.28 -6.36
CA ASN A 82 -10.21 -16.23 -6.10
C ASN A 82 -9.71 -14.88 -6.68
N PRO A 83 -10.51 -14.21 -7.54
CA PRO A 83 -10.08 -12.98 -8.21
C PRO A 83 -9.60 -11.88 -7.27
N ARG A 84 -10.24 -11.73 -6.10
CA ARG A 84 -9.87 -10.74 -5.08
C ARG A 84 -8.55 -11.12 -4.40
N PHE A 85 -8.33 -12.41 -4.14
CA PHE A 85 -7.07 -12.89 -3.57
C PHE A 85 -5.90 -12.65 -4.54
N LEU A 86 -6.08 -12.99 -5.82
CA LEU A 86 -5.09 -12.72 -6.87
C LEU A 86 -4.80 -11.23 -7.01
N ALA A 87 -5.82 -10.38 -7.07
CA ALA A 87 -5.66 -8.94 -7.13
C ALA A 87 -4.90 -8.39 -5.91
N LYS A 88 -5.17 -8.91 -4.71
CA LYS A 88 -4.42 -8.54 -3.51
C LYS A 88 -2.94 -8.92 -3.62
N ILE A 89 -2.61 -10.12 -4.09
CA ILE A 89 -1.20 -10.52 -4.30
C ILE A 89 -0.52 -9.58 -5.29
N THR A 90 -1.17 -9.28 -6.41
CA THR A 90 -0.65 -8.32 -7.41
C THR A 90 -0.36 -6.96 -6.75
N VAL A 91 -1.31 -6.39 -6.01
CA VAL A 91 -1.16 -5.10 -5.34
C VAL A 91 -0.04 -5.13 -4.30
N VAL A 92 0.08 -6.19 -3.51
CA VAL A 92 1.20 -6.35 -2.55
C VAL A 92 2.55 -6.42 -3.28
N GLY A 93 2.61 -7.09 -4.42
CA GLY A 93 3.78 -7.07 -5.30
C GLY A 93 4.13 -5.65 -5.76
N VAL A 94 3.14 -4.85 -6.13
CA VAL A 94 3.36 -3.43 -6.48
C VAL A 94 3.87 -2.63 -5.29
N ILE A 95 3.33 -2.81 -4.07
CA ILE A 95 3.84 -2.15 -2.86
C ILE A 95 5.32 -2.47 -2.67
N LEU A 96 5.70 -3.75 -2.76
CA LEU A 96 7.08 -4.19 -2.59
C LEU A 96 8.01 -3.59 -3.65
N ILE A 97 7.67 -3.70 -4.92
CA ILE A 97 8.48 -3.18 -6.03
C ILE A 97 8.60 -1.65 -5.94
N ASN A 98 7.49 -0.95 -5.71
CA ASN A 98 7.47 0.51 -5.56
C ASN A 98 8.35 0.96 -4.38
N GLY A 99 8.28 0.27 -3.24
CA GLY A 99 9.13 0.54 -2.08
C GLY A 99 10.62 0.38 -2.39
N LEU A 100 11.01 -0.66 -3.14
CA LEU A 100 12.38 -0.87 -3.59
C LEU A 100 12.84 0.21 -4.58
N LEU A 101 11.97 0.61 -5.52
CA LEU A 101 12.28 1.69 -6.48
C LEU A 101 12.46 3.04 -5.80
N LEU A 102 11.63 3.37 -4.80
CA LEU A 102 11.78 4.56 -3.97
C LEU A 102 13.07 4.53 -3.15
N GLN A 103 13.37 3.39 -2.50
CA GLN A 103 14.59 3.24 -1.69
C GLN A 103 15.86 3.38 -2.54
N THR A 104 15.83 2.86 -3.76
CA THR A 104 16.94 2.97 -4.72
C THR A 104 16.92 4.27 -5.53
N LYS A 105 15.99 5.19 -5.24
CA LYS A 105 15.81 6.48 -5.93
C LYS A 105 15.62 6.36 -7.45
N LYS A 106 15.11 5.22 -7.93
CA LYS A 106 14.85 4.98 -9.36
C LYS A 106 13.56 5.64 -9.86
N ILE A 107 12.66 6.01 -8.95
CA ILE A 107 11.44 6.77 -9.25
C ILE A 107 11.32 7.96 -8.29
N PRO A 108 10.73 9.08 -8.72
CA PRO A 108 10.54 10.24 -7.85
C PRO A 108 9.40 9.99 -6.85
N VAL A 109 9.49 10.64 -5.69
CA VAL A 109 8.47 10.57 -4.63
C VAL A 109 7.10 11.05 -5.12
N ASN A 110 7.06 12.03 -6.04
CA ASN A 110 5.82 12.50 -6.68
C ASN A 110 5.04 11.40 -7.42
N ILE A 111 5.69 10.29 -7.79
CA ILE A 111 5.05 9.14 -8.46
C ILE A 111 4.92 7.98 -7.46
N GLY A 112 6.02 7.64 -6.78
CA GLY A 112 6.02 6.48 -5.89
C GLY A 112 5.19 6.67 -4.62
N GLY A 113 5.01 7.90 -4.12
CA GLY A 113 4.12 8.21 -3.01
C GLY A 113 2.66 7.85 -3.32
N PRO A 114 2.05 8.45 -4.37
CA PRO A 114 0.70 8.09 -4.82
C PRO A 114 0.51 6.59 -5.11
N ILE A 115 1.49 5.94 -5.76
CA ILE A 115 1.43 4.49 -5.99
C ILE A 115 1.38 3.73 -4.66
N SER A 116 2.23 4.10 -3.70
CA SER A 116 2.25 3.48 -2.36
C SER A 116 0.88 3.63 -1.69
N SER A 117 0.36 4.84 -1.62
CA SER A 117 -0.91 5.14 -0.94
C SER A 117 -2.10 4.43 -1.59
N ALA A 118 -2.24 4.54 -2.91
CA ALA A 118 -3.28 3.83 -3.65
C ALA A 118 -3.22 2.31 -3.41
N SER A 119 -2.02 1.74 -3.35
CA SER A 119 -1.82 0.30 -3.15
C SER A 119 -2.16 -0.16 -1.74
N TRP A 120 -1.75 0.58 -0.71
CA TRP A 120 -2.09 0.27 0.68
C TRP A 120 -3.60 0.33 0.94
N TYR A 121 -4.26 1.38 0.46
CA TYR A 121 -5.71 1.50 0.57
C TYR A 121 -6.44 0.42 -0.23
N THR A 122 -5.95 0.07 -1.42
CA THR A 122 -6.53 -1.04 -2.20
C THR A 122 -6.38 -2.37 -1.47
N ALA A 123 -5.21 -2.68 -0.90
CA ALA A 123 -5.01 -3.91 -0.12
C ALA A 123 -5.95 -3.99 1.09
N PHE A 124 -6.16 -2.86 1.78
CA PHE A 124 -7.12 -2.72 2.88
C PHE A 124 -8.56 -2.97 2.41
N ILE A 125 -9.00 -2.28 1.36
CA ILE A 125 -10.36 -2.39 0.83
C ILE A 125 -10.65 -3.81 0.37
N LEU A 126 -9.73 -4.47 -0.35
CA LEU A 126 -9.88 -5.87 -0.76
C LEU A 126 -9.88 -6.83 0.44
N GLY A 127 -9.34 -6.44 1.60
CA GLY A 127 -9.44 -7.19 2.85
C GLY A 127 -10.76 -6.99 3.58
N ALA A 128 -11.23 -5.74 3.64
CA ALA A 128 -12.45 -5.35 4.35
C ALA A 128 -13.73 -5.73 3.57
N TRP A 129 -13.73 -5.51 2.26
CA TRP A 129 -14.89 -5.73 1.40
C TRP A 129 -15.00 -7.18 0.91
N ARG A 130 -15.42 -8.07 1.82
CA ARG A 130 -15.54 -9.51 1.55
C ARG A 130 -16.66 -9.88 0.56
N ALA A 131 -17.66 -9.02 0.39
CA ALA A 131 -18.75 -9.22 -0.57
C ALA A 131 -18.41 -8.77 -2.00
N LEU A 132 -17.22 -8.21 -2.25
CA LEU A 132 -16.83 -7.74 -3.58
C LEU A 132 -16.74 -8.93 -4.55
N ASN A 133 -17.65 -8.96 -5.53
CA ASN A 133 -17.73 -9.97 -6.58
C ASN A 133 -17.41 -9.35 -7.94
N LEU A 134 -16.17 -8.92 -8.12
CA LEU A 134 -15.65 -8.40 -9.38
C LEU A 134 -14.60 -9.37 -9.94
N SER A 135 -14.46 -9.37 -11.27
CA SER A 135 -13.37 -10.10 -11.92
C SER A 135 -12.01 -9.50 -11.56
N TYR A 136 -10.95 -10.30 -11.72
CA TYR A 136 -9.58 -9.85 -11.45
C TYR A 136 -9.24 -8.60 -12.27
N PHE A 137 -9.54 -8.63 -13.57
CA PHE A 137 -9.27 -7.51 -14.48
C PHE A 137 -10.05 -6.26 -14.10
N ALA A 138 -11.30 -6.37 -13.65
CA ALA A 138 -12.08 -5.23 -13.19
C ALA A 138 -11.46 -4.59 -11.93
N ILE A 139 -10.99 -5.41 -10.98
CA ILE A 139 -10.30 -4.92 -9.78
C ILE A 139 -8.99 -4.23 -10.15
N ILE A 140 -8.19 -4.82 -11.03
CA ILE A 140 -6.92 -4.22 -11.47
C ILE A 140 -7.14 -2.95 -12.27
N ALA A 141 -8.15 -2.88 -13.14
CA ALA A 141 -8.51 -1.66 -13.87
C ALA A 141 -8.92 -0.54 -12.91
N ALA A 142 -9.75 -0.84 -11.91
CA ALA A 142 -10.11 0.11 -10.87
C ALA A 142 -8.90 0.56 -10.05
N TYR A 143 -7.99 -0.36 -9.72
CA TYR A 143 -6.75 -0.05 -9.02
C TYR A 143 -5.84 0.89 -9.83
N VAL A 144 -5.61 0.61 -11.11
CA VAL A 144 -4.83 1.49 -12.00
C VAL A 144 -5.47 2.87 -12.10
N PHE A 145 -6.80 2.94 -12.25
CA PHE A 145 -7.53 4.19 -12.22
C PHE A 145 -7.30 4.97 -10.92
N VAL A 146 -7.38 4.31 -9.76
CA VAL A 146 -7.11 4.93 -8.45
C VAL A 146 -5.67 5.44 -8.35
N VAL A 147 -4.68 4.71 -8.86
CA VAL A 147 -3.28 5.17 -8.91
C VAL A 147 -3.14 6.44 -9.76
N LEU A 148 -3.73 6.45 -10.96
CA LEU A 148 -3.70 7.62 -11.84
C LEU A 148 -4.39 8.84 -11.20
N MET A 149 -5.53 8.60 -10.56
CA MET A 149 -6.26 9.63 -9.81
C MET A 149 -5.45 10.15 -8.62
N ALA A 150 -4.71 9.30 -7.90
CA ALA A 150 -3.85 9.72 -6.80
C ALA A 150 -2.68 10.59 -7.30
N ILE A 151 -2.03 10.22 -8.41
CA ILE A 151 -0.97 11.02 -9.04
C ILE A 151 -1.51 12.38 -9.48
N PHE A 152 -2.66 12.38 -10.17
CA PHE A 152 -3.31 13.60 -10.60
C PHE A 152 -3.67 14.52 -9.43
N THR A 153 -4.29 13.95 -8.39
CA THR A 153 -4.69 14.68 -7.17
C THR A 153 -3.49 15.31 -6.48
N LEU A 154 -2.38 14.57 -6.35
CA LEU A 154 -1.14 15.14 -5.80
C LEU A 154 -0.65 16.33 -6.64
N GLY A 155 -0.67 16.22 -7.96
CA GLY A 155 -0.30 17.32 -8.87
C GLY A 155 -1.18 18.56 -8.68
N VAL A 156 -2.49 18.37 -8.56
CA VAL A 156 -3.46 19.46 -8.28
C VAL A 156 -3.17 20.09 -6.92
N ILE A 157 -2.98 19.30 -5.87
CA ILE A 157 -2.67 19.79 -4.52
C ILE A 157 -1.39 20.63 -4.53
N LYS A 158 -0.31 20.14 -5.16
CA LYS A 158 0.94 20.89 -5.27
C LYS A 158 0.74 22.22 -5.97
N LYS A 159 -0.03 22.26 -7.07
CA LYS A 159 -0.36 23.50 -7.79
C LYS A 159 -1.16 24.48 -6.94
N LEU A 160 -2.17 24.00 -6.21
CA LEU A 160 -3.00 24.83 -5.31
C LEU A 160 -2.19 25.42 -4.16
N LEU A 161 -1.27 24.62 -3.60
CA LEU A 161 -0.38 25.02 -2.52
C LEU A 161 0.83 25.84 -3.00
N LYS A 162 0.94 26.11 -4.31
CA LYS A 162 2.07 26.82 -4.95
C LYS A 162 3.43 26.18 -4.65
N ILE A 163 3.44 24.85 -4.53
CA ILE A 163 4.66 24.07 -4.32
C ILE A 163 5.46 24.07 -5.64
N PRO A 164 6.73 24.46 -5.64
CA PRO A 164 7.56 24.36 -6.84
C PRO A 164 7.67 22.89 -7.27
N ILE A 165 7.47 22.66 -8.57
CA ILE A 165 7.30 21.32 -9.16
C ILE A 165 8.64 20.65 -9.37
#